data_AF-A0A8S0YKN7-F1
#
_entry.id   AF-A0A8S0YKN7-F1
#
_cell.length_a   1.000
_cell.length_b   1.000
_cell.length_c   1.000
_cell.angle_alpha   90.00
_cell.angle_beta   90.00
_cell.angle_gamma   90.00
#
_symmetry.space_group_name_H-M   'P 1'
#
loop_
_entity.id
_entity.type
_entity.pdbx_description
1 polymer ?
#
loop_
_entity_poly.entity_id
_entity_poly.type
_entity_poly.pdbx_seq_one_letter_code
_entity_poly.pdbx_strand_id
1 'polypeptide(L)' 'MSKIVLSFKILDFLLDENIHKTKEISEKIEVPESVVRWYINELIGAGIYIQSCRGRNGGYMLNKEYSVNSICKLLYSK' A
#
# COMPACT_ATOMS: atom_id res chain seq x y z
N MET A 1 1.19 -10.33 14.09
CA MET A 1 0.05 -9.45 13.76
C MET A 1 -0.87 -10.16 12.75
N SER A 2 -2.16 -9.82 12.70
CA SER A 2 -3.08 -10.43 11.73
C SER A 2 -2.79 -9.90 10.31
N LYS A 3 -3.05 -10.75 9.29
CA LYS A 3 -2.80 -10.41 7.88
C LYS A 3 -3.58 -9.17 7.43
N ILE A 4 -4.84 -9.09 7.86
CA ILE A 4 -5.78 -8.03 7.52
C ILE A 4 -5.29 -6.67 8.05
N VAL A 5 -4.86 -6.63 9.32
CA VAL A 5 -4.34 -5.40 9.93
C VAL A 5 -3.11 -4.88 9.18
N LEU A 6 -2.23 -5.78 8.75
CA LEU A 6 -1.02 -5.42 8.02
C LEU A 6 -1.33 -4.83 6.65
N SER A 7 -2.27 -5.44 5.91
CA SER A 7 -2.79 -4.89 4.65
C SER A 7 -3.35 -3.47 4.82
N PHE A 8 -4.17 -3.23 5.85
CA PHE A 8 -4.72 -1.90 6.12
C PHE A 8 -3.64 -0.88 6.46
N LYS A 9 -2.64 -1.24 7.27
CA LYS A 9 -1.53 -0.34 7.59
C LYS A 9 -0.73 0.07 6.36
N ILE A 10 -0.48 -0.86 5.43
CA ILE A 10 0.21 -0.56 4.17
C ILE A 10 -0.64 0.38 3.32
N LEU A 11 -1.94 0.11 3.20
CA LEU A 11 -2.84 0.98 2.46
C LEU A 11 -2.90 2.39 3.04
N ASP A 12 -3.12 2.50 4.36
CA ASP A 12 -3.17 3.77 5.08
C ASP A 12 -1.90 4.60 4.85
N PHE A 13 -0.74 3.95 4.86
CA PHE A 13 0.54 4.62 4.60
C PHE A 13 0.68 5.12 3.15
N LEU A 14 0.10 4.41 2.17
CA LEU A 14 0.13 4.80 0.76
C LEU A 14 -1.02 5.74 0.36
N LEU A 15 -1.97 6.05 1.27
CA LEU A 15 -3.11 6.93 0.99
C LEU A 15 -2.70 8.37 0.64
N ASP A 16 -1.50 8.80 1.02
CA ASP A 16 -0.97 10.12 0.71
C ASP A 16 -0.54 10.31 -0.76
N GLU A 17 -0.63 9.23 -1.55
CA GLU A 17 -0.30 9.20 -2.98
C GLU A 17 1.17 9.53 -3.30
N ASN A 18 2.06 9.47 -2.31
CA ASN A 18 3.50 9.66 -2.51
C ASN A 18 4.19 8.33 -2.84
N ILE A 19 5.38 8.44 -3.43
CA ILE A 19 6.26 7.28 -3.63
C ILE A 19 6.98 6.99 -2.31
N HIS A 20 6.71 5.82 -1.76
CA HIS A 20 7.34 5.34 -0.54
C HIS A 20 8.30 4.20 -0.83
N LYS A 21 9.51 4.28 -0.29
CA LYS A 21 10.47 3.17 -0.39
C LYS A 21 10.00 2.00 0.46
N THR A 22 10.34 0.79 0.03
CA THR A 22 10.03 -0.42 0.81
C THR A 22 10.56 -0.35 2.24
N LYS A 23 11.75 0.26 2.39
CA LYS A 23 12.39 0.49 3.69
C LYS A 23 11.56 1.41 4.60
N GLU A 24 11.01 2.50 4.07
CA GLU A 24 10.19 3.46 4.84
C GLU A 24 8.91 2.78 5.33
N ILE A 25 8.25 2.01 4.46
CA ILE A 25 7.05 1.22 4.80
C ILE A 25 7.40 0.16 5.88
N SER A 26 8.54 -0.51 5.71
CA SER A 26 9.05 -1.55 6.62
C SER A 26 9.32 -0.99 8.02
N GLU A 27 9.99 0.16 8.12
CA GLU A 27 10.29 0.85 9.37
C GLU A 27 9.00 1.36 10.04
N LYS A 28 8.08 1.96 9.28
CA LYS A 28 6.82 2.48 9.81
C LYS A 28 5.91 1.39 10.38
N ILE A 29 5.88 0.23 9.74
CA ILE A 29 4.96 -0.86 10.06
C ILE A 29 5.62 -1.94 10.94
N GLU A 30 6.93 -1.82 11.17
CA GLU A 30 7.74 -2.72 12.00
C GLU A 30 7.74 -4.17 11.50
N VAL A 31 7.84 -4.34 10.17
CA VAL A 31 7.90 -5.65 9.52
C VAL A 31 9.05 -5.70 8.52
N PRO A 32 9.65 -6.87 8.24
CA PRO A 32 10.72 -6.98 7.25
C PRO A 32 10.26 -6.50 5.86
N GLU A 33 11.17 -5.90 5.09
CA GLU A 33 10.86 -5.45 3.71
C GLU A 33 10.32 -6.57 2.80
N SER A 34 10.76 -7.82 2.99
CA SER A 34 10.23 -8.98 2.26
C SER A 34 8.74 -9.19 2.51
N VAL A 35 8.29 -8.98 3.75
CA VAL A 35 6.88 -9.05 4.14
C VAL A 35 6.10 -7.92 3.49
N VAL A 36 6.63 -6.69 3.51
CA VAL A 36 6.02 -5.55 2.82
C VAL A 36 5.77 -5.87 1.33
N ARG A 37 6.80 -6.38 0.63
CA ARG A 37 6.67 -6.75 -0.79
C ARG A 37 5.62 -7.82 -1.01
N TRP A 38 5.58 -8.84 -0.16
CA TRP A 38 4.57 -9.90 -0.24
C TRP A 38 3.16 -9.32 -0.12
N TYR A 39 2.88 -8.51 0.91
CA TYR A 39 1.55 -7.91 1.10
C TYR A 39 1.18 -6.93 -0.01
N ILE A 40 2.13 -6.13 -0.52
CA ILE A 40 1.84 -5.25 -1.65
C ILE A 40 1.46 -6.06 -2.88
N ASN A 41 2.15 -7.16 -3.16
CA ASN A 41 1.80 -8.04 -4.28
C ASN A 41 0.41 -8.68 -4.09
N GLU A 42 0.06 -9.08 -2.86
CA GLU A 42 -1.30 -9.58 -2.54
C GLU A 42 -2.36 -8.49 -2.78
N LEU A 43 -2.10 -7.25 -2.37
CA LEU A 43 -3.03 -6.12 -2.59
C LEU A 43 -3.20 -5.83 -4.10
N ILE A 44 -2.11 -5.88 -4.87
CA ILE A 44 -2.15 -5.76 -6.34
C ILE A 44 -2.96 -6.90 -6.94
N GLY A 45 -2.72 -8.14 -6.51
CA GLY A 45 -3.46 -9.32 -6.95
C GLY A 45 -4.96 -9.26 -6.61
N ALA A 46 -5.31 -8.59 -5.51
CA ALA A 46 -6.69 -8.32 -5.11
C ALA A 46 -7.35 -7.16 -5.88
N GLY A 47 -6.64 -6.54 -6.83
CA GLY A 47 -7.17 -5.46 -7.66
C GLY A 47 -6.97 -4.04 -7.09
N ILE A 48 -6.12 -3.88 -6.07
CA ILE A 48 -5.72 -2.54 -5.59
C ILE A 48 -4.60 -2.01 -6.48
N TYR A 49 -4.79 -0.81 -7.02
CA TYR A 49 -3.87 -0.21 -7.96
C TYR A 49 -2.69 0.48 -7.24
N ILE A 50 -1.71 -0.33 -6.86
CA ILE A 50 -0.42 0.13 -6.35
C ILE A 50 0.61 0.08 -7.49
N GLN A 51 1.21 1.22 -7.81
CA GLN A 51 2.29 1.32 -8.79
C GLN A 51 3.64 1.01 -8.13
N SER A 52 4.47 0.24 -8.83
CA SER A 52 5.86 -0.02 -8.45
C SER A 52 6.80 0.82 -9.33
N CYS A 53 7.35 1.89 -8.77
CA CYS A 53 8.33 2.75 -9.44
C CYS A 53 9.74 2.16 -9.27
N ARG A 54 10.46 1.93 -10.36
CA ARG A 54 11.86 1.43 -10.32
C ARG A 54 12.85 2.59 -10.30
N GLY A 55 14.04 2.37 -9.73
CA GLY A 55 15.16 3.32 -9.71
C GLY A 55 15.60 3.73 -8.30
N ARG A 56 16.59 4.61 -8.20
CA ARG A 56 17.21 5.05 -6.91
C ARG A 56 16.20 5.69 -5.95
N ASN A 57 15.22 6.39 -6.51
CA ASN A 57 14.11 7.01 -5.78
C ASN A 57 12.78 6.29 -6.07
N GLY A 58 12.86 5.02 -6.47
CA GLY A 58 11.70 4.18 -6.69
C GLY A 58 11.05 3.73 -5.38
N GLY A 59 9.92 3.03 -5.50
CA GLY A 59 9.08 2.66 -4.37
C GLY A 59 7.69 2.25 -4.81
N TYR A 60 6.75 2.37 -3.89
CA TYR A 60 5.34 2.06 -4.09
C TYR A 60 4.48 3.30 -3.90
N MET A 61 3.45 3.43 -4.72
CA MET A 61 2.53 4.56 -4.70
C MET A 61 1.12 4.09 -5.01
N LEU A 62 0.12 4.61 -4.31
CA LEU A 62 -1.28 4.33 -4.62
C LEU A 62 -1.74 5.20 -5.81
N ASN A 63 -2.39 4.60 -6.81
CA ASN A 63 -2.86 5.34 -7.99
C ASN A 63 -4.27 5.94 -7.77
N LYS A 64 -4.38 7.25 -7.97
CA LYS A 64 -5.54 8.12 -7.72
C LYS A 64 -6.80 7.73 -8.51
N GLU A 65 -6.64 7.29 -9.76
CA GLU A 65 -7.79 7.06 -10.65
C GLU A 65 -8.64 5.84 -10.25
N TYR A 66 -8.07 4.91 -9.50
CA TYR A 66 -8.75 3.66 -9.13
C TYR A 66 -8.95 3.49 -7.62
N SER A 67 -8.26 4.28 -6.79
CA SER A 67 -8.39 4.24 -5.32
C SER A 67 -9.76 4.72 -4.82
N VAL A 68 -10.35 5.69 -5.51
CA VAL A 68 -11.56 6.40 -5.04
C VAL A 68 -12.83 5.54 -5.08
N ASN A 69 -12.89 4.46 -5.88
CA ASN A 69 -14.19 3.87 -6.23
C ASN A 69 -14.66 2.67 -5.39
N SER A 70 -13.80 1.97 -4.64
CA SER A 70 -14.23 0.73 -3.95
C SER A 70 -14.03 0.73 -2.44
N ILE A 71 -12.92 1.24 -1.91
CA ILE A 71 -12.61 1.18 -0.46
C ILE A 71 -13.03 2.47 0.24
N CYS A 72 -12.78 3.64 -0.36
CA CYS A 72 -13.20 4.92 0.21
C CYS A 72 -14.73 5.06 0.28
N LYS A 73 -15.48 4.50 -0.67
CA LYS A 73 -16.95 4.40 -0.57
C LYS A 73 -17.40 3.56 0.63
N LEU A 74 -16.71 2.47 0.96
CA LEU A 74 -17.06 1.63 2.12
C LEU A 74 -16.72 2.28 3.46
N LEU A 75 -15.62 3.05 3.52
CA LEU A 75 -15.16 3.67 4.76
C LEU A 75 -15.80 5.04 5.05
N TYR A 76 -16.27 5.75 4.01
CA TYR A 76 -16.85 7.10 4.13
C TYR A 76 -18.31 7.19 3.67
N SER A 77 -18.97 6.08 3.30
CA SER A 77 -20.43 6.05 3.14
C SER A 77 -21.09 6.16 4.50
N LYS A 78 -21.44 7.39 4.88
CA LYS A 78 -22.41 7.67 5.93
C LYS A 78 -23.82 7.55 5.39
#